data_AF-A0A6C1PLE2-F1
#
_entry.id   AF-A0A6C1PLE2-F1
#
_cell.length_a   1.000
_cell.length_b   1.000
_cell.length_c   1.000
_cell.angle_alpha   90.00
_cell.angle_beta   90.00
_cell.angle_gamma   90.00
#
_symmetry.space_group_name_H-M   'P 1'
#
loop_
_entity.id
_entity.type
_entity.pdbx_description
1 polymer ?
#
loop_
_entity_poly.entity_id
_entity_poly.type
_entity_poly.pdbx_seq_one_letter_code
_entity_poly.pdbx_strand_id
1 'polypeptide(L)'
;MADPTVSPPSRGRAFLHGLRVAAPIAVGYVPVAITFGILGRAAGIAAGPVTAMSLIVFAGAAQFMALSLIASGTGAGQIMLAVFLLNLRHLLFGANLSRRLPRLSRPMSALLAFGLTDEVFSVASTEPPAGPGQQLDPYFVMGVEAGAWFAWSAGTVIGYAGGAFLSQQLAVAFATGLYALFASIAVWQV
;
A
#
# COMPACT_ATOMS: atom_id res chain seq x y z
N MET A 1 -35.53 10.62 -0.68
CA MET A 1 -35.96 9.94 -1.92
C MET A 1 -34.83 10.11 -2.92
N ALA A 2 -34.08 9.04 -3.21
CA ALA A 2 -32.93 9.13 -4.12
C ALA A 2 -33.41 9.34 -5.56
N ASP A 3 -32.74 10.20 -6.31
CA ASP A 3 -33.02 10.42 -7.74
C ASP A 3 -32.69 9.13 -8.54
N PRO A 4 -33.68 8.48 -9.18
CA PRO A 4 -33.48 7.24 -9.93
C PRO A 4 -32.68 7.42 -11.23
N THR A 5 -32.25 8.65 -11.56
CA THR A 5 -31.57 8.96 -12.84
C THR A 5 -30.04 8.92 -12.78
N VAL A 6 -29.43 8.79 -11.60
CA VAL A 6 -27.95 8.73 -11.49
C VAL A 6 -27.46 7.33 -11.79
N SER A 7 -27.19 7.08 -13.07
CA SER A 7 -26.50 5.86 -13.52
C SER A 7 -25.11 5.77 -12.87
N PRO A 8 -24.69 4.58 -12.39
CA PRO A 8 -23.39 4.40 -11.78
C PRO A 8 -22.26 4.83 -12.73
N PRO A 9 -21.15 5.38 -12.21
CA PRO A 9 -20.03 5.79 -13.05
C PRO A 9 -19.51 4.62 -13.89
N SER A 10 -19.01 4.91 -15.09
CA SER A 10 -18.35 3.88 -15.89
C SER A 10 -17.11 3.36 -15.16
N ARG A 11 -16.77 2.08 -15.37
CA ARG A 11 -15.61 1.43 -14.73
C ARG A 11 -14.33 2.25 -14.82
N GLY A 12 -14.07 2.86 -15.97
CA GLY A 12 -12.90 3.72 -16.18
C GLY A 12 -12.96 5.04 -15.38
N ARG A 13 -14.15 5.63 -15.21
CA ARG A 13 -14.32 6.82 -14.36
C ARG A 13 -14.13 6.47 -12.88
N ALA A 14 -14.67 5.34 -12.41
CA ALA A 14 -14.46 4.87 -11.05
C ALA A 14 -12.96 4.60 -10.77
N PHE A 15 -12.27 3.92 -11.69
CA PHE A 15 -10.83 3.69 -11.58
C PHE A 15 -10.01 4.99 -11.56
N LEU A 16 -10.29 5.92 -12.48
CA LEU A 16 -9.59 7.21 -12.53
C LEU A 16 -9.88 8.04 -11.27
N HIS A 17 -11.08 7.94 -10.71
CA HIS A 17 -11.41 8.53 -9.43
C HIS A 17 -10.53 7.96 -8.31
N GLY A 18 -10.45 6.63 -8.21
CA GLY A 18 -9.59 5.94 -7.24
C GLY A 18 -8.12 6.34 -7.38
N LEU A 19 -7.60 6.42 -8.60
CA LEU A 19 -6.23 6.83 -8.86
C LEU A 19 -5.95 8.27 -8.39
N ARG A 20 -6.91 9.18 -8.53
CA ARG A 20 -6.79 10.56 -8.00
C ARG A 20 -6.82 10.58 -6.48
N VAL A 21 -7.70 9.78 -5.87
CA VAL A 21 -7.80 9.67 -4.41
C VAL A 21 -6.55 9.00 -3.82
N ALA A 22 -5.81 8.19 -4.58
CA ALA A 22 -4.51 7.65 -4.15
C ALA A 22 -3.37 8.68 -4.08
N ALA A 23 -3.53 9.90 -4.61
CA ALA A 23 -2.42 10.86 -4.66
C ALA A 23 -1.78 11.15 -3.29
N PRO A 24 -2.53 11.38 -2.19
CA PRO A 24 -1.95 11.58 -0.86
C PRO A 24 -1.22 10.34 -0.34
N ILE A 25 -1.74 9.14 -0.62
CA ILE A 25 -1.08 7.87 -0.28
C ILE A 25 0.26 7.78 -1.01
N ALA A 26 0.25 8.04 -2.32
CA ALA A 26 1.46 8.01 -3.15
C ALA A 26 2.53 8.99 -2.64
N VAL A 27 2.14 10.23 -2.28
CA VAL A 27 3.05 11.24 -1.73
C VAL A 27 3.74 10.76 -0.47
N GLY A 28 3.01 10.11 0.45
CA GLY A 28 3.62 9.58 1.66
C GLY A 28 4.36 8.25 1.46
N TYR A 29 3.95 7.43 0.49
CA TYR A 29 4.60 6.15 0.16
C TYR A 29 5.98 6.32 -0.45
N VAL A 30 6.16 7.29 -1.36
CA VAL A 30 7.43 7.49 -2.07
C VAL A 30 8.65 7.63 -1.14
N PRO A 31 8.68 8.54 -0.13
CA PRO A 31 9.84 8.68 0.74
C PRO A 31 10.09 7.43 1.60
N VAL A 32 9.03 6.78 2.08
CA VAL A 32 9.15 5.55 2.88
C VAL A 32 9.68 4.41 2.02
N ALA A 33 9.18 4.24 0.81
CA ALA A 33 9.66 3.22 -0.12
C ALA A 33 11.10 3.47 -0.58
N ILE A 34 11.49 4.73 -0.80
CA ILE A 34 12.88 5.11 -1.05
C ILE A 34 13.77 4.66 0.11
N THR A 35 13.36 4.93 1.35
CA THR A 35 14.06 4.47 2.55
C THR A 35 14.24 2.96 2.53
N PHE A 36 13.16 2.21 2.26
CA PHE A 36 13.19 0.76 2.20
C PHE A 36 14.23 0.26 1.17
N GLY A 37 14.23 0.84 -0.03
CA GLY A 37 15.21 0.51 -1.07
C GLY A 37 16.65 0.77 -0.64
N ILE A 38 16.92 1.92 -0.01
CA ILE A 38 18.25 2.28 0.50
C ILE A 38 18.68 1.30 1.60
N LEU A 39 17.81 0.98 2.55
CA LEU A 39 18.12 0.05 3.65
C LEU A 39 18.33 -1.38 3.15
N GLY A 40 17.55 -1.83 2.18
CA GLY A 40 17.74 -3.15 1.56
C GLY A 40 19.13 -3.29 0.94
N ARG A 41 19.60 -2.23 0.25
CA ARG A 41 20.97 -2.16 -0.27
C ARG A 41 22.02 -2.14 0.85
N ALA A 42 21.81 -1.32 1.88
CA ALA A 42 22.74 -1.21 3.01
C ALA A 42 22.86 -2.53 3.79
N ALA A 43 21.81 -3.35 3.81
CA ALA A 43 21.81 -4.70 4.35
C ALA A 43 22.53 -5.73 3.46
N GLY A 44 23.10 -5.32 2.32
CA GLY A 44 23.81 -6.20 1.40
C GLY A 44 22.91 -7.12 0.57
N ILE A 45 21.59 -6.88 0.55
CA ILE A 45 20.63 -7.66 -0.22
C ILE A 45 20.65 -7.16 -1.66
N ALA A 46 20.69 -8.08 -2.63
CA ALA A 46 20.64 -7.73 -4.04
C ALA A 46 19.33 -7.01 -4.44
N ALA A 47 19.37 -6.27 -5.55
CA ALA A 47 18.23 -5.48 -6.04
C ALA A 47 16.98 -6.35 -6.26
N GLY A 48 17.17 -7.54 -6.86
CA GLY A 48 16.09 -8.45 -7.21
C GLY A 48 15.18 -8.78 -6.02
N PRO A 49 15.69 -9.35 -4.92
CA PRO A 49 14.90 -9.62 -3.72
C PRO A 49 14.22 -8.39 -3.12
N VAL A 50 14.92 -7.23 -3.03
CA VAL A 50 14.33 -6.00 -2.47
C VAL A 50 13.17 -5.51 -3.32
N THR A 51 13.34 -5.47 -4.64
CA THR A 51 12.27 -5.10 -5.57
C THR A 51 11.13 -6.14 -5.56
N ALA A 52 11.44 -7.43 -5.51
CA ALA A 52 10.44 -8.50 -5.45
C ALA A 52 9.57 -8.39 -4.19
N MET A 53 10.16 -8.02 -3.04
CA MET A 53 9.38 -7.75 -1.84
C MET A 53 8.36 -6.63 -2.10
N SER A 54 8.71 -5.55 -2.80
CA SER A 54 7.78 -4.44 -3.05
C SER A 54 6.73 -4.75 -4.10
N LEU A 55 7.04 -5.60 -5.08
CA LEU A 55 6.10 -6.00 -6.11
C LEU A 55 5.14 -7.11 -5.66
N ILE A 56 5.59 -8.05 -4.81
CA ILE A 56 4.87 -9.30 -4.48
C ILE A 56 4.36 -9.33 -3.05
N VAL A 57 5.12 -8.81 -2.08
CA VAL A 57 4.67 -8.79 -0.67
C VAL A 57 3.85 -7.53 -0.41
N PHE A 58 4.27 -6.40 -0.98
CA PHE A 58 3.55 -5.12 -0.94
C PHE A 58 2.96 -4.76 0.45
N ALA A 59 3.76 -4.94 1.51
CA ALA A 59 3.35 -4.68 2.89
C ALA A 59 4.47 -3.96 3.65
N GLY A 60 4.47 -2.63 3.63
CA GLY A 60 5.59 -1.81 4.09
C GLY A 60 6.13 -2.20 5.47
N ALA A 61 5.27 -2.23 6.49
CA ALA A 61 5.69 -2.60 7.86
C ALA A 61 6.38 -3.98 7.92
N ALA A 62 5.86 -4.96 7.17
CA ALA A 62 6.43 -6.29 7.12
C ALA A 62 7.76 -6.33 6.38
N GLN A 63 7.94 -5.50 5.36
CA GLN A 63 9.20 -5.40 4.64
C GLN A 63 10.33 -4.83 5.51
N PHE A 64 10.07 -3.75 6.25
CA PHE A 64 11.06 -3.18 7.19
C PHE A 64 11.39 -4.16 8.32
N MET A 65 10.37 -4.84 8.88
CA MET A 65 10.60 -5.89 9.87
C MET A 65 11.43 -7.04 9.31
N ALA A 66 11.13 -7.51 8.10
CA ALA A 66 11.90 -8.56 7.44
C ALA A 66 13.36 -8.13 7.23
N LEU A 67 13.63 -6.90 6.77
CA LEU A 67 15.00 -6.39 6.66
C LEU A 67 15.73 -6.39 8.00
N SER A 68 15.07 -5.93 9.07
CA SER A 68 15.66 -5.91 10.42
C SER A 68 16.00 -7.31 10.91
N LEU A 69 15.12 -8.28 10.69
CA LEU A 69 15.35 -9.68 11.09
C LEU A 69 16.41 -10.37 10.23
N ILE A 70 16.48 -10.07 8.93
CA ILE A 70 17.56 -10.54 8.05
C ILE A 70 18.90 -10.00 8.55
N ALA A 71 18.97 -8.70 8.86
CA ALA A 71 20.19 -8.05 9.36
C ALA A 71 20.65 -8.61 10.72
N SER A 72 19.73 -9.12 11.56
CA SER A 72 20.07 -9.77 12.83
C SER A 72 20.44 -11.25 12.70
N GLY A 73 20.44 -11.81 11.47
CA GLY A 73 20.74 -13.22 11.23
C GLY A 73 19.60 -14.18 11.63
N THR A 74 18.36 -13.69 11.71
CA THR A 74 17.19 -14.50 12.04
C THR A 74 16.91 -15.52 10.93
N GLY A 75 16.52 -16.74 11.30
CA GLY A 75 16.20 -17.79 10.33
C GLY A 75 14.95 -17.46 9.48
N ALA A 76 14.95 -17.89 8.22
CA ALA A 76 13.87 -17.60 7.27
C ALA A 76 12.47 -18.00 7.77
N GLY A 77 12.34 -19.14 8.46
CA GLY A 77 11.05 -19.59 9.00
C GLY A 77 10.49 -18.66 10.08
N GLN A 78 11.34 -18.10 10.94
CA GLN A 78 10.93 -17.13 11.95
C GLN A 78 10.53 -15.80 11.32
N ILE A 79 11.24 -15.36 10.28
CA ILE A 79 10.89 -14.17 9.50
C ILE A 79 9.53 -14.35 8.85
N MET A 80 9.29 -15.48 8.18
CA MET A 80 8.01 -15.79 7.54
C MET A 80 6.87 -15.79 8.56
N LEU A 81 7.07 -16.41 9.73
CA LEU A 81 6.09 -16.40 10.81
C LEU A 81 5.81 -14.99 11.34
N ALA A 82 6.85 -14.19 11.60
CA ALA A 82 6.70 -12.82 12.07
C ALA A 82 5.94 -11.97 11.04
N VAL A 83 6.33 -12.04 9.76
CA VAL A 83 5.66 -11.36 8.64
C VAL A 83 4.20 -11.80 8.52
N PHE A 84 3.93 -13.10 8.60
CA PHE A 84 2.57 -13.63 8.56
C PHE A 84 1.72 -13.09 9.71
N LEU A 85 2.21 -13.18 10.95
CA LEU A 85 1.51 -12.72 12.14
C LEU A 85 1.24 -11.21 12.10
N LEU A 86 2.22 -10.41 11.69
CA LEU A 86 2.04 -8.97 11.53
C LEU A 86 0.96 -8.63 10.50
N ASN A 87 0.85 -9.41 9.42
CA ASN A 87 -0.09 -9.17 8.35
C ASN A 87 -1.49 -9.74 8.59
N LEU A 88 -1.75 -10.50 9.66
CA LEU A 88 -3.09 -11.02 9.96
C LEU A 88 -4.17 -9.94 9.98
N ARG A 89 -3.80 -8.68 10.27
CA ARG A 89 -4.70 -7.52 10.18
C ARG A 89 -5.36 -7.34 8.80
N HIS A 90 -4.71 -7.77 7.72
CA HIS A 90 -5.26 -7.70 6.37
C HIS A 90 -6.49 -8.61 6.20
N LEU A 91 -6.59 -9.70 6.96
CA LEU A 91 -7.79 -10.54 6.97
C LEU A 91 -8.99 -9.79 7.57
N LEU A 92 -8.74 -8.98 8.61
CA LEU A 92 -9.77 -8.15 9.23
C LEU A 92 -10.20 -7.00 8.30
N PHE A 93 -9.24 -6.36 7.63
CA PHE A 93 -9.50 -5.33 6.62
C PHE A 93 -10.34 -5.89 5.47
N GLY A 94 -9.94 -7.04 4.91
CA GLY A 94 -10.68 -7.71 3.84
C GLY A 94 -12.09 -8.13 4.27
N ALA A 95 -12.24 -8.70 5.47
CA ALA A 95 -13.55 -9.06 6.02
C ALA A 95 -14.46 -7.84 6.21
N ASN A 96 -13.93 -6.71 6.66
CA ASN A 96 -14.68 -5.46 6.80
C ASN A 96 -15.07 -4.88 5.43
N LEU A 97 -14.10 -4.69 4.54
CA LEU A 97 -14.31 -4.07 3.23
C LEU A 97 -15.23 -4.92 2.33
N SER A 98 -15.19 -6.25 2.46
CA SER A 98 -16.07 -7.16 1.71
C SER A 98 -17.56 -6.90 1.93
N ARG A 99 -17.96 -6.31 3.07
CA ARG A 99 -19.35 -5.95 3.35
C ARG A 99 -19.80 -4.69 2.61
N ARG A 100 -18.85 -3.87 2.16
CA ARG A 100 -19.09 -2.65 1.39
C ARG A 100 -19.02 -2.89 -0.11
N LEU A 101 -18.41 -3.98 -0.54
CA LEU A 101 -18.24 -4.35 -1.94
C LEU A 101 -19.35 -5.32 -2.41
N PRO A 102 -19.75 -5.26 -3.69
CA PRO A 102 -20.63 -6.27 -4.27
C PRO A 102 -19.98 -7.65 -4.26
N ARG A 103 -20.77 -8.70 -4.50
CA ARG A 103 -20.20 -10.05 -4.71
C ARG A 103 -19.25 -10.04 -5.90
N LEU A 104 -17.99 -10.36 -5.64
CA LEU A 104 -16.93 -10.38 -6.63
C LEU A 104 -16.63 -11.81 -7.11
N SER A 105 -16.04 -11.91 -8.29
CA SER A 105 -15.39 -13.15 -8.73
C SER A 105 -14.12 -13.40 -7.90
N ARG A 106 -13.73 -14.66 -7.74
CA ARG A 106 -12.52 -15.02 -6.97
C ARG A 106 -11.25 -14.29 -7.43
N PRO A 107 -10.97 -14.13 -8.74
CA PRO A 107 -9.78 -13.39 -9.19
C PRO A 107 -9.83 -11.91 -8.79
N MET A 108 -11.01 -11.28 -8.87
CA MET A 108 -11.17 -9.89 -8.47
C MET A 108 -11.02 -9.73 -6.96
N SER A 109 -11.60 -10.62 -6.17
CA SER A 109 -11.39 -10.64 -4.72
C SER A 109 -9.92 -10.81 -4.35
N ALA A 110 -9.19 -11.70 -5.02
CA ALA A 110 -7.77 -11.91 -4.76
C ALA A 110 -6.93 -10.68 -5.12
N LEU A 111 -7.25 -10.01 -6.23
CA LEU A 111 -6.56 -8.78 -6.64
C LEU A 111 -6.76 -7.65 -5.62
N LEU A 112 -8.00 -7.40 -5.19
CA LEU A 112 -8.28 -6.37 -4.19
C LEU A 112 -7.72 -6.75 -2.80
N ALA A 113 -7.72 -8.04 -2.46
CA ALA A 113 -7.08 -8.50 -1.21
C ALA A 113 -5.56 -8.30 -1.23
N PHE A 114 -4.92 -8.41 -2.39
CA PHE A 114 -3.48 -8.19 -2.57
C PHE A 114 -3.12 -6.70 -2.44
N GLY A 115 -3.90 -5.80 -3.05
CA GLY A 115 -3.63 -4.36 -3.02
C GLY A 115 -3.99 -3.68 -1.70
N LEU A 116 -4.64 -4.40 -0.78
CA LEU A 116 -5.12 -3.83 0.47
C LEU A 116 -3.95 -3.50 1.40
N THR A 117 -3.78 -2.22 1.70
CA THR A 117 -2.88 -1.71 2.73
C THR A 117 -3.68 -0.96 3.80
N ASP A 118 -3.05 -0.57 4.91
CA ASP A 118 -3.71 0.25 5.94
C ASP A 118 -4.30 1.55 5.36
N GLU A 119 -3.57 2.20 4.45
CA GLU A 119 -3.98 3.44 3.80
C GLU A 119 -5.07 3.22 2.76
N VAL A 120 -4.93 2.17 1.92
CA VAL A 120 -5.98 1.81 0.95
C VAL A 120 -7.26 1.42 1.69
N PHE A 121 -7.16 0.63 2.76
CA PHE A 121 -8.30 0.26 3.59
C PHE A 121 -8.95 1.48 4.24
N SER A 122 -8.16 2.40 4.78
CA SER A 122 -8.67 3.65 5.37
C SER A 122 -9.49 4.44 4.36
N VAL A 123 -8.92 4.72 3.18
CA VAL A 123 -9.59 5.45 2.10
C VAL A 123 -10.84 4.71 1.60
N ALA A 124 -10.71 3.42 1.29
CA ALA A 124 -11.85 2.63 0.80
C ALA A 124 -12.97 2.51 1.84
N SER A 125 -12.63 2.54 3.13
CA SER A 125 -13.59 2.44 4.24
C SER A 125 -14.30 3.76 4.56
N THR A 126 -13.77 4.90 4.13
CA THR A 126 -14.43 6.21 4.28
C THR A 126 -15.06 6.73 2.99
N GLU A 127 -14.69 6.18 1.83
CA GLU A 127 -15.26 6.57 0.53
C GLU A 127 -16.78 6.34 0.51
N PRO A 128 -17.61 7.35 0.17
CA PRO A 128 -19.04 7.16 0.04
C PRO A 128 -19.40 6.32 -1.21
N PRO A 129 -20.41 5.44 -1.15
CA PRO A 129 -20.95 4.81 -2.34
C PRO A 129 -21.58 5.84 -3.29
N ALA A 130 -21.72 5.49 -4.57
CA ALA A 130 -22.27 6.38 -5.61
C ALA A 130 -23.73 6.84 -5.34
N GLY A 131 -24.45 6.20 -4.43
CA GLY A 131 -25.76 6.65 -3.96
C GLY A 131 -26.20 5.93 -2.67
N PRO A 132 -27.28 6.42 -2.02
CA PRO A 132 -27.83 5.79 -0.82
C PRO A 132 -28.18 4.32 -1.06
N GLY A 133 -27.67 3.43 -0.20
CA GLY A 133 -27.89 1.97 -0.30
C GLY A 133 -27.09 1.27 -1.40
N GLN A 134 -26.22 1.98 -2.12
CA GLN A 134 -25.30 1.36 -3.08
C GLN A 134 -24.04 0.82 -2.38
N GLN A 135 -23.39 -0.12 -3.04
CA GLN A 135 -22.09 -0.67 -2.63
C GLN A 135 -20.95 0.14 -3.26
N LEU A 136 -19.78 0.05 -2.67
CA LEU A 136 -18.55 0.65 -3.19
C LEU A 136 -18.18 0.01 -4.53
N ASP A 137 -17.74 0.82 -5.48
CA ASP A 137 -17.32 0.33 -6.80
C ASP A 137 -15.95 -0.39 -6.69
N PRO A 138 -15.83 -1.67 -7.06
CA PRO A 138 -14.55 -2.39 -7.03
C PRO A 138 -13.46 -1.75 -7.89
N TYR A 139 -13.83 -1.08 -8.99
CA TYR A 139 -12.87 -0.41 -9.87
C TYR A 139 -12.29 0.85 -9.25
N PHE A 140 -13.05 1.52 -8.35
CA PHE A 140 -12.50 2.61 -7.54
C PHE A 140 -11.39 2.09 -6.64
N VAL A 141 -11.65 1.01 -5.87
CA VAL A 141 -10.66 0.42 -4.97
C VAL A 141 -9.40 0.00 -5.74
N MET A 142 -9.58 -0.66 -6.88
CA MET A 142 -8.47 -1.05 -7.76
C MET A 142 -7.66 0.16 -8.27
N GLY A 143 -8.31 1.31 -8.51
CA GLY A 143 -7.63 2.56 -8.86
C GLY A 143 -6.78 3.10 -7.72
N VAL A 144 -7.29 3.04 -6.49
CA VAL A 144 -6.55 3.45 -5.29
C VAL A 144 -5.32 2.56 -5.09
N GLU A 145 -5.53 1.24 -5.15
CA GLU A 145 -4.49 0.21 -5.03
C GLU A 145 -3.40 0.38 -6.09
N ALA A 146 -3.77 0.60 -7.35
CA ALA A 146 -2.81 0.80 -8.43
C ALA A 146 -1.91 2.01 -8.16
N GLY A 147 -2.49 3.16 -7.78
CA GLY A 147 -1.73 4.36 -7.45
C GLY A 147 -0.75 4.13 -6.31
N ALA A 148 -1.20 3.50 -5.23
CA ALA A 148 -0.37 3.15 -4.08
C ALA A 148 0.76 2.17 -4.45
N TRP A 149 0.43 1.11 -5.19
CA TRP A 149 1.37 0.07 -5.61
C TRP A 149 2.47 0.62 -6.52
N PHE A 150 2.10 1.46 -7.51
CA PHE A 150 3.08 2.10 -8.39
C PHE A 150 4.00 3.04 -7.61
N ALA A 151 3.45 3.86 -6.72
CA ALA A 151 4.23 4.79 -5.91
C ALA A 151 5.25 4.07 -5.01
N TRP A 152 4.82 3.00 -4.32
CA TRP A 152 5.69 2.20 -3.46
C TRP A 152 6.78 1.47 -4.25
N SER A 153 6.40 0.83 -5.36
CA SER A 153 7.32 0.04 -6.18
C SER A 153 8.37 0.94 -6.84
N ALA A 154 7.94 2.07 -7.41
CA ALA A 154 8.85 3.05 -8.00
C ALA A 154 9.80 3.64 -6.96
N GLY A 155 9.26 4.04 -5.79
CA GLY A 155 10.08 4.56 -4.69
C GLY A 155 11.13 3.56 -4.23
N THR A 156 10.78 2.26 -4.11
CA THR A 156 11.73 1.20 -3.76
C THR A 156 12.87 1.09 -4.76
N VAL A 157 12.55 1.06 -6.07
CA VAL A 157 13.56 0.95 -7.13
C VAL A 157 14.46 2.18 -7.16
N ILE A 158 13.88 3.38 -7.07
CA ILE A 158 14.62 4.64 -7.00
C ILE A 158 15.55 4.66 -5.78
N GLY A 159 15.04 4.27 -4.61
CA GLY A 159 15.82 4.23 -3.38
C GLY A 159 16.98 3.23 -3.44
N TYR A 160 16.74 2.03 -3.96
CA TYR A 160 17.79 1.02 -4.09
C TYR A 160 18.88 1.45 -5.09
N ALA A 161 18.49 2.03 -6.22
CA ALA A 161 19.42 2.55 -7.22
C ALA A 161 20.22 3.76 -6.69
N GLY A 162 19.53 4.72 -6.08
CA GLY A 162 20.10 5.95 -5.52
C GLY A 162 20.89 5.76 -4.24
N GLY A 163 20.65 4.67 -3.50
CA GLY A 163 21.38 4.32 -2.27
C GLY A 163 22.89 4.13 -2.47
N ALA A 164 23.36 3.97 -3.71
CA ALA A 164 24.79 3.97 -4.03
C ALA A 164 25.50 5.28 -3.69
N PHE A 165 24.75 6.39 -3.67
CA PHE A 165 25.28 7.76 -3.55
C PHE A 165 25.03 8.38 -2.17
N LEU A 166 24.36 7.66 -1.25
CA LEU A 166 23.94 8.18 0.04
C LEU A 166 24.81 7.65 1.18
N SER A 167 25.20 8.53 2.11
CA SER A 167 25.84 8.12 3.35
C SER A 167 24.84 7.45 4.29
N GLN A 168 25.32 6.57 5.17
CA GLN A 168 24.50 5.81 6.10
C GLN A 168 23.67 6.70 7.05
N GLN A 169 24.18 7.89 7.43
CA GLN A 169 23.42 8.85 8.24
C GLN A 169 22.20 9.40 7.52
N LEU A 170 22.28 9.59 6.20
CA LEU A 170 21.19 10.15 5.41
C LEU A 170 20.08 9.11 5.18
N ALA A 171 20.44 7.82 5.07
CA ALA A 171 19.48 6.72 4.99
C ALA A 171 18.57 6.62 6.23
N VAL A 172 19.13 6.83 7.43
CA VAL A 172 18.37 6.82 8.69
C VAL A 172 17.42 8.02 8.79
N ALA A 173 17.81 9.19 8.30
CA ALA A 173 16.96 10.38 8.28
C ALA A 173 15.73 10.24 7.37
N PHE A 174 15.81 9.44 6.29
CA PHE A 174 14.63 9.14 5.46
C PHE A 174 13.63 8.22 6.18
N ALA A 175 14.08 7.36 7.11
CA ALA A 175 13.20 6.47 7.88
C ALA A 175 12.23 7.23 8.81
N THR A 176 12.60 8.43 9.27
CA THR A 176 11.69 9.35 9.97
C THR A 176 10.58 9.93 9.08
N GLY A 177 10.63 9.74 7.76
CA GLY A 177 9.58 10.15 6.82
C GLY A 177 8.22 9.48 7.06
N LEU A 178 8.18 8.38 7.81
CA LEU A 178 6.94 7.73 8.23
C LEU A 178 6.02 8.70 9.03
N TYR A 179 6.59 9.61 9.81
CA TYR A 179 5.82 10.65 10.51
C TYR A 179 5.17 11.65 9.55
N ALA A 180 5.82 11.95 8.43
CA ALA A 180 5.28 12.85 7.41
C ALA A 180 4.12 12.22 6.63
N LEU A 181 4.15 10.91 6.36
CA LEU A 181 3.03 10.15 5.78
C LEU A 181 1.77 10.24 6.66
N PHE A 182 1.91 9.98 7.96
CA PHE A 182 0.77 10.09 8.89
C PHE A 182 0.26 11.53 8.98
N ALA A 183 1.14 12.53 9.00
CA ALA A 183 0.75 13.93 9.00
C ALA A 183 0.03 14.36 7.70
N SER A 184 0.48 13.90 6.53
CA SER A 184 -0.16 14.25 5.25
C SER A 184 -1.57 13.67 5.10
N ILE A 185 -1.79 12.45 5.61
CA ILE A 185 -3.12 11.85 5.65
C ILE A 185 -4.02 12.64 6.59
N ALA A 186 -3.53 13.03 7.78
CA ALA A 186 -4.32 13.76 8.77
C ALA A 186 -4.75 15.16 8.28
N VAL A 187 -3.85 15.92 7.63
CA VAL A 187 -4.14 17.27 7.14
C VAL A 187 -5.11 17.28 5.96
N TRP A 188 -5.09 16.23 5.12
CA TRP A 188 -5.98 16.15 3.96
C TRP A 188 -7.40 15.67 4.31
N GLN A 189 -7.57 15.00 5.46
CA GLN A 189 -8.86 14.48 5.93
C GLN A 189 -9.66 15.48 6.77
N VAL A 190 -9.13 16.69 7.02
CA VAL A 190 -9.76 17.81 7.74
C VAL A 190 -10.06 18.94 6.76
#